data_AF-A0A4P9ZG88-F1
#
_entry.id   AF-A0A4P9ZG88-F1
#
_cell.length_a   1.000
_cell.length_b   1.000
_cell.length_c   1.000
_cell.angle_alpha   90.00
_cell.angle_beta   90.00
_cell.angle_gamma   90.00
#
_symmetry.space_group_name_H-M   'P 1'
#
loop_
_entity.id
_entity.type
_entity.pdbx_description
1 polymer ?
#
loop_
_entity_poly.entity_id
_entity_poly.type
_entity_poly.pdbx_seq_one_letter_code
_entity_poly.pdbx_strand_id
1 'polypeptide(L)'
;MSHLFVPSLWSQSQGQIIVTNHAPNVLFAASTNHVTHLAGILHAVAAIDRFALITVSPEGISLFSEHNHILNCLANVDASLFSAYEFVAPPASEELLFTVDIVLLSELFVAASSNAAPRPKAANGTRSDALLVDSVACYLKYDGEGCPFIVEFEDRLLIELLEFSTFSIDLQNPYSRPLDPNGEQCGLVADSSKMLFELIILSDIFHYLLQDIQALGTEELYMFVSNLEDEYLLNFISKGGLGYLKLIFPSAKSCLQKLEIYSDSMLPTTSSVVSVLNILMFCRMFRAAKQSIKCKMFKDIEGMLSAQFLCKNVNCVGYPGAMITFNMLEKATMPAETTAEEIARLFDSGGCRYIRDYTVPPKQGKPALTSLTNPDSSNISYAFFKAPTEDKAANEDRDGESGHVANTGQIQLPQLFF
;
A
#
# COMPACT_ATOMS: atom_id res chain seq x y z
N MET A 1 3.06 -20.60 -37.97
CA MET A 1 2.67 -22.00 -37.77
C MET A 1 2.19 -22.12 -36.33
N SER A 2 0.88 -22.05 -36.17
CA SER A 2 0.14 -22.03 -34.92
C SER A 2 -0.11 -23.46 -34.46
N HIS A 3 0.54 -23.88 -33.37
CA HIS A 3 0.14 -25.09 -32.67
C HIS A 3 -0.90 -24.69 -31.61
N LEU A 4 -2.13 -25.05 -31.95
CA LEU A 4 -3.29 -25.05 -31.09
C LEU A 4 -2.99 -25.76 -29.77
N PHE A 5 -3.44 -25.13 -28.69
CA PHE A 5 -3.63 -25.71 -27.37
C PHE A 5 -4.29 -27.08 -27.47
N VAL A 6 -3.72 -28.06 -26.77
CA VAL A 6 -4.37 -29.35 -26.50
C VAL A 6 -4.57 -29.45 -24.99
N PRO A 7 -5.80 -29.26 -24.48
CA PRO A 7 -6.16 -29.68 -23.13
C PRO A 7 -6.31 -31.20 -23.08
N SER A 8 -5.86 -31.79 -21.98
CA SER A 8 -5.89 -33.23 -21.70
C SER A 8 -7.32 -33.80 -21.68
N LEU A 9 -7.45 -35.03 -22.21
CA LEU A 9 -8.73 -35.67 -22.52
C LEU A 9 -9.29 -36.56 -21.37
N TRP A 10 -10.53 -36.29 -20.96
CA TRP A 10 -11.68 -37.17 -20.64
C TRP A 10 -11.50 -38.37 -19.67
N SER A 11 -12.23 -38.31 -18.54
CA SER A 11 -12.80 -39.51 -17.90
C SER A 11 -14.11 -39.89 -18.61
N GLN A 12 -14.12 -41.02 -19.32
CA GLN A 12 -15.34 -41.61 -19.86
C GLN A 12 -16.15 -42.28 -18.73
N SER A 13 -17.35 -41.77 -18.46
CA SER A 13 -18.45 -42.60 -17.96
C SER A 13 -19.58 -42.55 -18.99
N GLN A 14 -20.04 -43.73 -19.40
CA GLN A 14 -21.02 -43.92 -20.45
C GLN A 14 -22.41 -43.51 -19.96
N GLY A 15 -23.00 -42.51 -20.62
CA GLY A 15 -24.41 -42.18 -20.55
C GLY A 15 -24.74 -41.29 -21.74
N GLN A 16 -25.55 -41.78 -22.69
CA GLN A 16 -25.99 -41.03 -23.86
C GLN A 16 -26.76 -39.78 -23.41
N ILE A 17 -26.12 -38.62 -23.57
CA ILE A 17 -26.79 -37.31 -23.57
C ILE A 17 -26.47 -36.66 -24.91
N ILE A 18 -27.50 -36.11 -25.54
CA ILE A 18 -27.42 -35.34 -26.77
C ILE A 18 -26.46 -34.17 -26.52
N VAL A 19 -25.22 -34.26 -27.05
CA VAL A 19 -24.23 -33.19 -26.97
C VAL A 19 -24.54 -32.21 -28.10
N THR A 20 -25.23 -31.11 -27.78
CA THR A 20 -25.05 -29.89 -28.56
C THR A 20 -23.61 -29.44 -28.36
N ASN A 21 -22.79 -29.55 -29.41
CA ASN A 21 -21.44 -29.00 -29.48
C ASN A 21 -21.51 -27.46 -29.37
N HIS A 22 -21.70 -26.93 -28.16
CA HIS A 22 -21.23 -25.60 -27.84
C HIS A 22 -19.84 -25.79 -27.26
N ALA A 23 -18.81 -25.42 -28.02
CA ALA A 23 -17.51 -25.17 -27.42
C ALA A 23 -17.72 -24.19 -26.26
N PRO A 24 -17.10 -24.40 -25.08
CA PRO A 24 -17.18 -23.43 -24.00
C PRO A 24 -16.70 -22.09 -24.55
N ASN A 25 -17.57 -21.09 -24.53
CA ASN A 25 -17.29 -19.79 -25.11
C ASN A 25 -16.45 -19.01 -24.10
N VAL A 26 -15.15 -19.28 -24.08
CA VAL A 26 -14.21 -18.65 -23.16
C VAL A 26 -14.18 -17.15 -23.47
N LEU A 27 -14.62 -16.33 -22.51
CA LEU A 27 -14.68 -14.88 -22.69
C LEU A 27 -13.36 -14.22 -22.35
N PHE A 28 -12.57 -14.82 -21.45
CA PHE A 28 -11.26 -14.34 -21.09
C PHE A 28 -10.30 -15.50 -20.84
N ALA A 29 -9.11 -15.41 -21.45
CA ALA A 29 -7.98 -16.26 -21.14
C ALA A 29 -6.68 -15.45 -21.23
N ALA A 30 -5.77 -15.63 -20.26
CA ALA A 30 -4.45 -15.02 -20.32
C ALA A 30 -3.38 -15.96 -19.77
N SER A 31 -2.14 -15.81 -20.23
CA SER A 31 -0.99 -16.56 -19.74
C SER A 31 0.20 -15.65 -19.44
N THR A 32 0.95 -15.92 -18.38
CA THR A 32 2.17 -15.19 -18.04
C THR A 32 3.13 -16.04 -17.22
N ASN A 33 4.43 -15.75 -17.30
CA ASN A 33 5.45 -16.28 -16.40
C ASN A 33 5.90 -15.25 -15.35
N HIS A 34 5.24 -14.09 -15.27
CA HIS A 34 5.57 -13.00 -14.36
C HIS A 34 4.77 -13.07 -13.04
N VAL A 35 4.65 -14.26 -12.47
CA VAL A 35 3.84 -14.56 -11.27
C VAL A 35 4.24 -13.69 -10.07
N THR A 36 5.54 -13.51 -9.82
CA THR A 36 6.03 -12.68 -8.71
C THR A 36 5.60 -11.22 -8.81
N HIS A 37 5.51 -10.70 -10.05
CA HIS A 37 5.07 -9.32 -10.29
C HIS A 37 3.57 -9.17 -9.99
N LEU A 38 2.75 -10.09 -10.51
CA LEU A 38 1.32 -10.14 -10.20
C LEU A 38 1.05 -10.34 -8.71
N ALA A 39 1.82 -11.20 -8.04
CA ALA A 39 1.74 -11.40 -6.60
C ALA A 39 1.94 -10.10 -5.83
N GLY A 40 2.92 -9.28 -6.23
CA GLY A 40 3.16 -7.96 -5.63
C GLY A 40 1.98 -7.00 -5.78
N ILE A 41 1.35 -6.98 -6.96
CA ILE A 41 0.19 -6.13 -7.26
C ILE A 41 -1.04 -6.59 -6.47
N LEU A 42 -1.39 -7.88 -6.55
CA LEU A 42 -2.52 -8.47 -5.83
C LEU A 42 -2.38 -8.24 -4.31
N HIS A 43 -1.16 -8.38 -3.79
CA HIS A 43 -0.89 -8.18 -2.37
C HIS A 43 -1.02 -6.72 -1.92
N ALA A 44 -0.81 -5.75 -2.82
CA ALA A 44 -1.08 -4.34 -2.53
C ALA A 44 -2.59 -4.06 -2.49
N VAL A 45 -3.37 -4.64 -3.40
CA VAL A 45 -4.84 -4.49 -3.43
C VAL A 45 -5.48 -5.18 -2.22
N ALA A 46 -5.03 -6.39 -1.89
CA ALA A 46 -5.52 -7.17 -0.74
C ALA A 46 -5.25 -6.52 0.62
N ALA A 47 -4.41 -5.48 0.68
CA ALA A 47 -4.21 -4.69 1.90
C ALA A 47 -5.38 -3.73 2.19
N ILE A 48 -6.30 -3.52 1.24
CA ILE A 48 -7.45 -2.62 1.38
C ILE A 48 -8.65 -3.34 1.97
N ASP A 49 -9.13 -4.35 1.28
CA ASP A 49 -10.27 -5.13 1.74
C ASP A 49 -10.14 -6.59 1.30
N ARG A 50 -11.02 -7.45 1.83
CA ARG A 50 -11.07 -8.87 1.52
C ARG A 50 -11.52 -9.13 0.08
N PHE A 51 -12.36 -8.26 -0.45
CA PHE A 51 -12.94 -8.41 -1.78
C PHE A 51 -12.44 -7.32 -2.72
N ALA A 52 -12.29 -7.69 -3.99
CA ALA A 52 -11.95 -6.75 -5.05
C ALA A 52 -12.77 -7.03 -6.30
N LEU A 53 -13.24 -5.97 -6.95
CA LEU A 53 -13.82 -5.98 -8.27
C LEU A 53 -12.70 -6.13 -9.30
N ILE A 54 -12.80 -7.15 -10.13
CA ILE A 54 -11.94 -7.37 -11.29
C ILE A 54 -12.70 -6.91 -12.54
N THR A 55 -12.08 -6.01 -13.29
CA THR A 55 -12.53 -5.59 -14.62
C THR A 55 -11.52 -6.10 -15.64
N VAL A 56 -11.98 -6.85 -16.62
CA VAL A 56 -11.16 -7.33 -17.74
C VAL A 56 -11.63 -6.62 -19.01
N SER A 57 -10.70 -5.99 -19.70
CA SER A 57 -10.93 -5.25 -20.95
C SER A 57 -9.90 -5.65 -22.02
N PRO A 58 -9.99 -5.14 -23.26
CA PRO A 58 -8.95 -5.35 -24.26
C PRO A 58 -7.58 -4.78 -23.88
N GLU A 59 -7.53 -3.78 -22.99
CA GLU A 59 -6.30 -3.10 -22.57
C GLU A 59 -5.59 -3.84 -21.42
N GLY A 60 -6.30 -4.68 -20.68
CA GLY A 60 -5.74 -5.45 -19.58
C GLY A 60 -6.73 -5.72 -18.45
N ILE A 61 -6.18 -5.91 -17.26
CA ILE A 61 -6.93 -6.26 -16.04
C ILE A 61 -6.81 -5.11 -15.04
N SER A 62 -7.95 -4.66 -14.54
CA SER A 62 -8.06 -3.66 -13.48
C SER A 62 -8.62 -4.30 -12.21
N LEU A 63 -8.03 -3.99 -11.06
CA LEU A 63 -8.42 -4.49 -9.75
C LEU A 63 -8.82 -3.31 -8.87
N PHE A 64 -10.05 -3.27 -8.40
CA PHE A 64 -10.57 -2.22 -7.55
C PHE A 64 -11.00 -2.77 -6.19
N SER A 65 -10.52 -2.17 -5.11
CA SER A 65 -10.94 -2.49 -3.75
C SER A 65 -11.14 -1.20 -2.97
N GLU A 66 -12.12 -1.21 -2.08
CA GLU A 66 -12.51 -0.04 -1.30
C GLU A 66 -12.77 -0.45 0.15
N HIS A 67 -12.40 0.44 1.07
CA HIS A 67 -12.58 0.24 2.49
C HIS A 67 -13.33 1.43 3.10
N ASN A 68 -14.54 1.17 3.58
CA ASN A 68 -15.38 2.09 4.35
C ASN A 68 -15.55 3.50 3.72
N HIS A 69 -15.51 3.61 2.38
CA HIS A 69 -15.57 4.90 1.66
C HIS A 69 -14.50 5.94 2.06
N ILE A 70 -13.43 5.52 2.76
CA ILE A 70 -12.34 6.41 3.23
C ILE A 70 -11.02 6.13 2.54
N LEU A 71 -10.87 4.94 1.95
CA LEU A 71 -9.69 4.50 1.22
C LEU A 71 -10.12 3.59 0.09
N ASN A 72 -9.62 3.83 -1.11
CA ASN A 72 -9.74 2.89 -2.22
C ASN A 72 -8.38 2.65 -2.87
N CYS A 73 -8.30 1.57 -3.64
CA CYS A 73 -7.16 1.21 -4.45
C CYS A 73 -7.65 0.74 -5.82
N LEU A 74 -7.08 1.31 -6.88
CA LEU A 74 -7.20 0.83 -8.25
C LEU A 74 -5.83 0.39 -8.73
N ALA A 75 -5.68 -0.88 -9.11
CA ALA A 75 -4.48 -1.38 -9.76
C ALA A 75 -4.78 -1.77 -11.21
N ASN A 76 -4.04 -1.19 -12.16
CA ASN A 76 -4.19 -1.48 -13.58
C ASN A 76 -2.98 -2.26 -14.08
N VAL A 77 -3.25 -3.41 -14.70
CA VAL A 77 -2.26 -4.32 -15.26
C VAL A 77 -2.47 -4.42 -16.77
N ASP A 78 -1.53 -3.84 -17.51
CA ASP A 78 -1.56 -3.83 -18.98
C ASP A 78 -1.48 -5.25 -19.58
N ALA A 79 -2.23 -5.47 -20.66
CA ALA A 79 -2.30 -6.74 -21.39
C ALA A 79 -0.91 -7.23 -21.88
N SER A 80 0.04 -6.32 -22.13
CA SER A 80 1.41 -6.66 -22.52
C SER A 80 2.23 -7.40 -21.46
N LEU A 81 1.76 -7.48 -20.21
CA LEU A 81 2.36 -8.35 -19.18
C LEU A 81 2.19 -9.83 -19.53
N PHE A 82 1.15 -10.16 -20.30
CA PHE A 82 0.77 -11.52 -20.61
C PHE A 82 1.39 -11.96 -21.93
N SER A 83 1.95 -13.17 -21.95
CA SER A 83 2.46 -13.79 -23.17
C SER A 83 1.36 -14.16 -24.15
N ALA A 84 0.16 -14.44 -23.63
CA ALA A 84 -1.07 -14.55 -24.40
C ALA A 84 -2.18 -13.83 -23.65
N TYR A 85 -3.01 -13.07 -24.37
CA TYR A 85 -4.15 -12.36 -23.80
C TYR A 85 -5.29 -12.41 -24.82
N GLU A 86 -6.33 -13.18 -24.49
CA GLU A 86 -7.51 -13.38 -25.31
C GLU A 86 -8.72 -12.86 -24.54
N PHE A 87 -9.44 -11.94 -25.16
CA PHE A 87 -10.62 -11.31 -24.59
C PHE A 87 -11.71 -11.22 -25.67
N VAL A 88 -12.92 -11.66 -25.31
CA VAL A 88 -14.11 -11.56 -26.13
C VAL A 88 -15.13 -10.74 -25.35
N ALA A 89 -15.38 -9.52 -25.83
CA ALA A 89 -16.33 -8.62 -25.20
C ALA A 89 -17.74 -9.23 -25.17
N PRO A 90 -18.44 -9.18 -24.02
CA PRO A 90 -19.85 -9.52 -23.94
C PRO A 90 -20.71 -8.65 -24.87
N PRO A 91 -21.86 -9.14 -25.37
CA PRO A 91 -22.74 -8.34 -26.21
C PRO A 91 -23.29 -7.07 -25.54
N ALA A 92 -23.35 -7.06 -24.21
CA ALA A 92 -23.99 -6.00 -23.41
C ALA A 92 -22.99 -5.06 -22.72
N SER A 93 -21.69 -5.37 -22.76
CA SER A 93 -20.64 -4.62 -22.04
C SER A 93 -19.32 -4.76 -22.79
N GLU A 94 -18.55 -3.68 -22.89
CA GLU A 94 -17.19 -3.74 -23.46
C GLU A 94 -16.18 -4.42 -22.50
N GLU A 95 -16.59 -4.65 -21.25
CA GLU A 95 -15.76 -5.19 -20.18
C GLU A 95 -16.44 -6.39 -19.50
N LEU A 96 -15.63 -7.31 -18.97
CA LEU A 96 -16.08 -8.34 -18.03
C LEU A 96 -15.85 -7.86 -16.60
N LEU A 97 -16.88 -7.96 -15.77
CA LEU A 97 -16.82 -7.53 -14.37
C LEU A 97 -17.20 -8.69 -13.45
N PHE A 98 -16.38 -8.94 -12.43
CA PHE A 98 -16.67 -9.94 -11.41
C PHE A 98 -15.87 -9.65 -10.14
N THR A 99 -16.42 -10.02 -8.98
CA THR A 99 -15.73 -9.84 -7.70
C THR A 99 -15.17 -11.16 -7.20
N VAL A 100 -14.00 -11.12 -6.54
CA VAL A 100 -13.34 -12.29 -5.94
C VAL A 100 -12.85 -11.98 -4.53
N ASP A 101 -12.57 -13.03 -3.75
CA ASP A 101 -11.77 -12.93 -2.52
C ASP A 101 -10.30 -12.69 -2.91
N ILE A 102 -9.91 -11.41 -2.86
CA ILE A 102 -8.60 -10.95 -3.33
C ILE A 102 -7.49 -11.36 -2.36
N VAL A 103 -7.83 -11.61 -1.08
CA VAL A 103 -6.86 -12.08 -0.08
C VAL A 103 -6.44 -13.50 -0.42
N LEU A 104 -7.40 -14.41 -0.67
CA LEU A 104 -7.09 -15.78 -1.07
C LEU A 104 -6.33 -15.82 -2.41
N LEU A 105 -6.74 -15.01 -3.38
CA LEU A 105 -6.05 -14.90 -4.66
C LEU A 105 -4.62 -14.39 -4.48
N SER A 106 -4.41 -13.38 -3.64
CA SER A 106 -3.09 -12.84 -3.34
C SER A 106 -2.18 -13.87 -2.67
N GLU A 107 -2.67 -14.60 -1.67
CA GLU A 107 -1.90 -15.61 -0.95
C GLU A 107 -1.44 -16.74 -1.88
N LEU A 108 -2.32 -17.18 -2.78
CA LEU A 108 -2.01 -18.18 -3.79
C LEU A 108 -0.86 -17.72 -4.70
N PHE A 109 -0.94 -16.50 -5.24
CA PHE A 109 0.12 -15.96 -6.08
C PHE A 109 1.45 -15.80 -5.34
N VAL A 110 1.40 -15.42 -4.05
CA VAL A 110 2.60 -15.37 -3.20
C VAL A 110 3.19 -16.77 -3.02
N ALA A 111 2.37 -17.79 -2.74
CA ALA A 111 2.82 -19.16 -2.63
C ALA A 111 3.47 -19.66 -3.94
N ALA A 112 2.80 -19.47 -5.08
CA ALA A 112 3.34 -19.82 -6.39
C ALA A 112 4.65 -19.09 -6.70
N SER A 113 4.74 -17.79 -6.37
CA SER A 113 5.96 -17.01 -6.57
C SER A 113 7.15 -17.51 -5.75
N SER A 114 6.90 -18.10 -4.58
CA SER A 114 7.95 -18.67 -3.73
C SER A 114 8.55 -19.95 -4.31
N ASN A 115 7.75 -20.70 -5.08
CA ASN A 115 8.21 -21.88 -5.82
C ASN A 115 9.04 -21.52 -7.06
N ALA A 116 8.84 -20.33 -7.62
CA ALA A 116 9.62 -19.80 -8.75
C ALA A 116 11.03 -19.29 -8.36
N ALA A 117 11.36 -19.24 -7.07
CA ALA A 117 12.67 -18.74 -6.63
C ALA A 117 13.79 -19.73 -6.98
N PRO A 118 14.93 -19.25 -7.50
CA PRO A 118 16.05 -20.13 -7.85
C PRO A 118 16.57 -20.83 -6.58
N ARG A 119 16.37 -22.14 -6.49
CA ARG A 119 16.96 -22.95 -5.42
C ARG A 119 18.49 -22.81 -5.52
N PRO A 120 19.20 -22.48 -4.41
CA PRO A 120 20.64 -22.38 -4.45
C PRO A 120 21.22 -23.74 -4.88
N LYS A 121 21.96 -23.75 -5.99
CA LYS A 121 22.67 -24.95 -6.48
C LYS A 121 23.51 -25.52 -5.35
N ALA A 122 23.26 -26.78 -4.99
CA ALA A 122 24.16 -27.55 -4.15
C ALA A 122 25.57 -27.49 -4.76
N ALA A 123 26.55 -27.11 -3.94
CA ALA A 123 27.94 -26.99 -4.32
C ALA A 123 28.50 -28.38 -4.64
N ASN A 124 28.34 -28.87 -5.86
CA ASN A 124 29.22 -29.85 -6.48
C ASN A 124 29.05 -29.81 -8.00
N GLY A 125 30.15 -29.51 -8.66
CA GLY A 125 30.17 -29.07 -10.05
C GLY A 125 29.97 -30.17 -11.07
N THR A 126 29.27 -29.80 -12.14
CA THR A 126 29.71 -30.01 -13.53
C THR A 126 29.00 -28.98 -14.39
N ARG A 127 29.80 -28.20 -15.15
CA ARG A 127 29.33 -27.18 -16.08
C ARG A 127 28.93 -27.84 -17.40
N SER A 128 27.63 -27.91 -17.68
CA SER A 128 27.04 -27.87 -19.04
C SER A 128 25.55 -28.24 -18.97
N ASP A 129 24.73 -27.34 -18.44
CA ASP A 129 23.38 -27.15 -18.95
C ASP A 129 22.90 -25.79 -18.43
N ALA A 130 22.45 -24.94 -19.34
CA ALA A 130 21.87 -23.65 -19.04
C ALA A 130 20.74 -23.86 -18.00
N LEU A 131 20.83 -23.28 -16.81
CA LEU A 131 20.23 -21.97 -16.52
C LEU A 131 18.73 -21.88 -16.83
N LEU A 132 18.00 -23.00 -16.86
CA LEU A 132 16.56 -22.91 -16.77
C LEU A 132 16.18 -22.57 -15.32
N VAL A 133 16.02 -21.28 -15.04
CA VAL A 133 15.20 -20.81 -13.93
C VAL A 133 13.88 -21.58 -14.02
N ASP A 134 13.52 -22.34 -12.99
CA ASP A 134 12.18 -22.95 -12.90
C ASP A 134 11.19 -21.79 -12.81
N SER A 135 10.69 -21.34 -13.96
CA SER A 135 9.68 -20.32 -14.04
C SER A 135 8.31 -20.99 -13.95
N VAL A 136 7.51 -20.57 -12.98
CA VAL A 136 6.11 -20.97 -12.89
C VAL A 136 5.34 -20.21 -13.97
N ALA A 137 4.67 -20.95 -14.86
CA ALA A 137 3.68 -20.40 -15.77
C ALA A 137 2.34 -20.27 -15.04
N CYS A 138 1.59 -19.22 -15.36
CA CYS A 138 0.29 -18.94 -14.80
C CYS A 138 -0.70 -18.75 -15.94
N TYR A 139 -1.85 -19.39 -15.84
CA TYR A 139 -2.98 -19.25 -16.76
C TYR A 139 -4.19 -18.75 -16.00
N LEU A 140 -4.85 -17.74 -16.55
CA LEU A 140 -6.06 -17.13 -16.01
C LEU A 140 -7.19 -17.40 -16.99
N LYS A 141 -8.35 -17.79 -16.49
CA LYS A 141 -9.50 -18.06 -17.34
C LYS A 141 -10.81 -17.64 -16.66
N TYR A 142 -11.70 -17.05 -17.44
CA TYR A 142 -13.06 -16.73 -17.00
C TYR A 142 -14.07 -16.91 -18.14
N ASP A 143 -15.08 -17.75 -17.90
CA ASP A 143 -16.10 -18.10 -18.90
C ASP A 143 -17.34 -17.18 -18.84
N GLY A 144 -17.37 -16.20 -17.93
CA GLY A 144 -18.44 -15.22 -17.81
C GLY A 144 -19.25 -15.34 -16.51
N GLU A 145 -20.34 -14.58 -16.45
CA GLU A 145 -21.20 -14.48 -15.26
C GLU A 145 -21.69 -15.85 -14.77
N GLY A 146 -21.54 -16.11 -13.47
CA GLY A 146 -21.93 -17.36 -12.83
C GLY A 146 -20.89 -18.49 -12.95
N CYS A 147 -19.82 -18.30 -13.71
CA CYS A 147 -18.69 -19.22 -13.75
C CYS A 147 -17.62 -18.85 -12.70
N PRO A 148 -16.80 -19.81 -12.24
CA PRO A 148 -15.66 -19.49 -11.39
C PRO A 148 -14.55 -18.78 -12.18
N PHE A 149 -13.75 -17.98 -11.49
CA PHE A 149 -12.47 -17.50 -12.01
C PHE A 149 -11.41 -18.57 -11.78
N ILE A 150 -10.83 -19.08 -12.86
CA ILE A 150 -9.89 -20.20 -12.81
C ILE A 150 -8.47 -19.67 -12.91
N VAL A 151 -7.62 -20.11 -11.98
CA VAL A 151 -6.19 -19.83 -11.97
C VAL A 151 -5.44 -21.16 -11.98
N GLU A 152 -4.58 -21.35 -12.95
CA GLU A 152 -3.74 -22.54 -13.07
C GLU A 152 -2.26 -22.14 -13.01
N PHE A 153 -1.49 -22.82 -12.18
CA PHE A 153 -0.04 -22.72 -12.13
C PHE A 153 0.58 -23.99 -12.67
N GLU A 154 1.55 -23.85 -13.56
CA GLU A 154 2.31 -24.96 -14.13
C GLU A 154 3.80 -24.72 -13.89
N ASP A 155 4.45 -25.68 -13.26
CA ASP A 155 5.90 -25.81 -13.25
C ASP A 155 6.32 -27.14 -13.92
N ARG A 156 7.60 -27.51 -13.83
CA ARG A 156 8.11 -28.74 -14.45
C ARG A 156 7.51 -30.03 -13.89
N LEU A 157 7.03 -30.00 -12.66
CA LEU A 157 6.72 -31.17 -11.85
C LEU A 157 5.24 -31.21 -11.45
N LEU A 158 4.60 -30.06 -11.33
CA LEU A 158 3.29 -29.89 -10.74
C LEU A 158 2.44 -28.94 -11.57
N ILE A 159 1.17 -29.30 -11.70
CA ILE A 159 0.10 -28.42 -12.19
C ILE A 159 -0.88 -28.26 -11.02
N GLU A 160 -1.17 -27.02 -10.67
CA GLU A 160 -2.14 -26.65 -9.63
C GLU A 160 -3.27 -25.85 -10.29
N LEU A 161 -4.50 -26.37 -10.23
CA LEU A 161 -5.69 -25.70 -10.74
C LEU A 161 -6.59 -25.28 -9.58
N LEU A 162 -6.94 -24.00 -9.53
CA LEU A 162 -7.75 -23.41 -8.48
C LEU A 162 -8.94 -22.66 -9.07
N GLU A 163 -10.10 -22.85 -8.45
CA GLU A 163 -11.36 -22.24 -8.85
C GLU A 163 -11.82 -21.26 -7.77
N PHE A 164 -11.95 -19.99 -8.13
CA PHE A 164 -12.46 -18.93 -7.27
C PHE A 164 -13.92 -18.67 -7.54
N SER A 165 -14.74 -18.74 -6.51
CA SER A 165 -16.14 -18.29 -6.61
C SER A 165 -16.19 -16.80 -6.94
N THR A 166 -16.99 -16.46 -7.95
CA THR A 166 -17.26 -15.08 -8.34
C THR A 166 -18.61 -14.64 -7.80
N PHE A 167 -18.73 -13.36 -7.49
CA PHE A 167 -19.97 -12.78 -7.00
C PHE A 167 -20.11 -11.33 -7.48
N SER A 168 -21.35 -10.86 -7.48
CA SER A 168 -21.68 -9.46 -7.77
C SER A 168 -21.83 -8.72 -6.44
N ILE A 169 -20.96 -7.75 -6.19
CA ILE A 169 -21.12 -6.76 -5.11
C ILE A 169 -21.50 -5.43 -5.78
N ASP A 170 -22.29 -4.61 -5.09
CA ASP A 170 -22.48 -3.19 -5.43
C ASP A 170 -21.22 -2.39 -5.08
N LEU A 171 -20.08 -2.82 -5.63
CA LEU A 171 -18.82 -2.12 -5.61
C LEU A 171 -18.65 -1.52 -6.99
N GLN A 172 -18.66 -0.18 -7.07
CA GLN A 172 -18.59 0.52 -8.34
C GLN A 172 -17.21 1.14 -8.48
N ASN A 173 -16.50 0.80 -9.56
CA ASN A 173 -15.26 1.47 -9.89
C ASN A 173 -15.59 2.92 -10.35
N PRO A 174 -15.20 3.96 -9.58
CA PRO A 174 -15.57 5.34 -9.90
C PRO A 174 -14.88 5.85 -11.18
N TYR A 175 -13.89 5.11 -11.69
CA TYR A 175 -13.17 5.44 -12.92
C TYR A 175 -13.82 4.86 -14.20
N SER A 176 -14.77 3.92 -14.07
CA SER A 176 -15.36 3.20 -15.22
C SER A 176 -16.66 3.80 -15.73
N ARG A 177 -17.33 4.71 -15.00
CA ARG A 177 -18.60 5.29 -15.43
C ARG A 177 -18.45 6.72 -15.97
N PRO A 178 -19.28 7.10 -16.97
CA PRO A 178 -19.47 8.50 -17.29
C PRO A 178 -20.04 9.22 -16.07
N LEU A 179 -19.63 10.49 -15.91
CA LEU A 179 -20.09 11.41 -14.87
C LEU A 179 -21.62 11.29 -14.67
N ASP A 180 -22.07 11.40 -13.42
CA ASP A 180 -23.51 11.46 -13.13
C ASP A 180 -24.19 12.54 -13.98
N PRO A 181 -25.53 12.51 -14.17
CA PRO A 181 -26.25 13.53 -14.92
C PRO A 181 -26.02 14.97 -14.41
N ASN A 182 -25.53 15.13 -13.18
CA ASN A 182 -25.13 16.41 -12.58
C ASN A 182 -23.66 16.79 -12.85
N GLY A 183 -22.87 15.95 -13.52
CA GLY A 183 -21.44 16.17 -13.77
C GLY A 183 -20.54 15.90 -12.57
N GLU A 184 -21.04 15.24 -11.53
CA GLU A 184 -20.27 14.92 -10.31
C GLU A 184 -19.69 13.50 -10.40
N GLN A 185 -18.42 13.35 -9.99
CA GLN A 185 -17.83 12.03 -9.78
C GLN A 185 -18.29 11.51 -8.42
N CYS A 186 -19.27 10.60 -8.41
CA CYS A 186 -19.61 9.87 -7.19
C CYS A 186 -18.49 8.86 -6.88
N GLY A 187 -17.60 9.22 -5.95
CA GLY A 187 -16.60 8.30 -5.45
C GLY A 187 -15.38 8.98 -4.85
N LEU A 188 -14.52 8.17 -4.24
CA LEU A 188 -13.28 8.62 -3.63
C LEU A 188 -12.21 8.81 -4.72
N VAL A 189 -12.29 9.92 -5.46
CA VAL A 189 -11.38 10.27 -6.57
C VAL A 189 -10.85 11.69 -6.34
N ALA A 190 -9.54 11.87 -6.44
CA ALA A 190 -8.92 13.17 -6.27
C ALA A 190 -9.13 14.07 -7.50
N ASP A 191 -9.50 15.33 -7.25
CA ASP A 191 -9.76 16.30 -8.31
C ASP A 191 -8.46 16.98 -8.78
N SER A 192 -7.97 16.56 -9.95
CA SER A 192 -6.76 17.14 -10.56
C SER A 192 -6.89 18.62 -10.94
N SER A 193 -8.11 19.16 -10.99
CA SER A 193 -8.36 20.58 -11.29
C SER A 193 -8.26 21.48 -10.06
N LYS A 194 -8.20 20.91 -8.85
CA LYS A 194 -8.16 21.64 -7.58
C LYS A 194 -7.08 21.10 -6.65
N MET A 195 -5.86 20.98 -7.15
CA MET A 195 -4.74 20.45 -6.37
C MET A 195 -4.19 21.50 -5.40
N LEU A 196 -3.86 21.08 -4.18
CA LEU A 196 -3.06 21.84 -3.21
C LEU A 196 -1.57 21.65 -3.44
N PHE A 197 -1.14 20.40 -3.65
CA PHE A 197 0.25 20.09 -3.98
C PHE A 197 0.36 18.83 -4.83
N GLU A 198 1.47 18.72 -5.55
CA GLU A 198 1.91 17.52 -6.26
C GLU A 198 3.39 17.26 -5.96
N LEU A 199 3.74 16.01 -5.68
CA LEU A 199 5.12 15.58 -5.50
C LEU A 199 5.40 14.24 -6.18
N ILE A 200 6.66 14.04 -6.58
CA ILE A 200 7.15 12.76 -7.11
C ILE A 200 8.38 12.35 -6.29
N ILE A 201 8.30 11.18 -5.67
CA ILE A 201 9.34 10.65 -4.78
C ILE A 201 9.82 9.26 -5.20
N LEU A 202 11.04 8.93 -4.77
CA LEU A 202 11.62 7.59 -4.91
C LEU A 202 10.96 6.63 -3.91
N SER A 203 10.33 5.59 -4.45
CA SER A 203 9.54 4.64 -3.66
C SER A 203 10.34 3.85 -2.64
N ASP A 204 11.60 3.51 -2.92
CA ASP A 204 12.47 2.75 -2.00
C ASP A 204 12.65 3.48 -0.66
N ILE A 205 12.88 4.79 -0.70
CA ILE A 205 13.05 5.62 0.50
C ILE A 205 11.71 5.77 1.22
N PHE A 206 10.64 5.96 0.45
CA PHE A 206 9.30 6.05 1.01
C PHE A 206 8.87 4.75 1.70
N HIS A 207 9.26 3.59 1.16
CA HIS A 207 9.04 2.29 1.76
C HIS A 207 9.71 2.16 3.14
N TYR A 208 10.98 2.56 3.26
CA TYR A 208 11.67 2.55 4.56
C TYR A 208 11.00 3.51 5.56
N LEU A 209 10.60 4.69 5.09
CA LEU A 209 9.87 5.64 5.92
C LEU A 209 8.55 5.05 6.44
N LEU A 210 7.75 4.41 5.58
CA LEU A 210 6.52 3.72 5.98
C LEU A 210 6.80 2.57 6.96
N GLN A 211 7.88 1.82 6.76
CA GLN A 211 8.30 0.75 7.67
C GLN A 211 8.55 1.29 9.08
N ASP A 212 9.24 2.41 9.16
CA ASP A 212 9.58 3.04 10.42
C ASP A 212 8.33 3.62 11.10
N ILE A 213 7.47 4.34 10.37
CA ILE A 213 6.18 4.81 10.91
C ILE A 213 5.39 3.65 11.52
N GLN A 214 5.27 2.52 10.80
CA GLN A 214 4.52 1.37 11.30
C GLN A 214 5.11 0.77 12.59
N ALA A 215 6.43 0.84 12.77
CA ALA A 215 7.13 0.30 13.94
C ALA A 215 7.07 1.22 15.17
N LEU A 216 6.74 2.50 15.00
CA LEU A 216 6.83 3.52 16.05
C LEU A 216 5.63 3.59 16.99
N GLY A 217 4.56 2.84 16.72
CA GLY A 217 3.32 2.95 17.48
C GLY A 217 2.66 4.33 17.31
N THR A 218 2.73 4.89 16.10
CA THR A 218 2.14 6.19 15.75
C THR A 218 0.63 6.19 15.95
N GLU A 219 0.12 7.17 16.69
CA GLU A 219 -1.31 7.42 16.89
C GLU A 219 -1.82 8.52 15.95
N GLU A 220 -1.04 9.59 15.78
CA GLU A 220 -1.33 10.69 14.85
C GLU A 220 -0.15 10.89 13.90
N LEU A 221 -0.47 11.00 12.60
CA LEU A 221 0.53 11.20 11.55
C LEU A 221 0.24 12.52 10.83
N TYR A 222 1.23 13.39 10.79
CA TYR A 222 1.20 14.62 10.02
C TYR A 222 2.19 14.53 8.87
N MET A 223 1.79 14.99 7.69
CA MET A 223 2.66 15.17 6.54
C MET A 223 2.78 16.66 6.26
N PHE A 224 4.00 17.16 6.11
CA PHE A 224 4.30 18.56 5.84
C PHE A 224 5.08 18.68 4.55
N VAL A 225 4.58 19.54 3.67
CA VAL A 225 5.12 19.83 2.35
C VAL A 225 5.38 21.33 2.29
N SER A 226 6.59 21.74 1.92
CA SER A 226 6.94 23.16 1.80
C SER A 226 7.89 23.39 0.63
N ASN A 227 7.76 24.55 -0.01
CA ASN A 227 8.71 25.09 -0.98
C ASN A 227 9.12 26.54 -0.65
N LEU A 228 9.00 26.92 0.63
CA LEU A 228 9.49 28.21 1.14
C LEU A 228 10.99 28.34 0.97
N GLU A 229 11.47 29.56 0.72
CA GLU A 229 12.91 29.90 0.63
C GLU A 229 13.68 29.04 -0.39
N ASP A 230 13.01 28.56 -1.44
CA ASP A 230 13.54 27.63 -2.45
C ASP A 230 14.01 26.27 -1.87
N GLU A 231 13.60 25.93 -0.64
CA GLU A 231 13.85 24.65 -0.02
C GLU A 231 12.63 23.72 -0.17
N TYR A 232 12.80 22.65 -0.94
CA TYR A 232 11.79 21.60 -1.06
C TYR A 232 11.84 20.66 0.13
N LEU A 233 10.82 20.72 0.98
CA LEU A 233 10.73 19.92 2.19
C LEU A 233 9.53 18.98 2.13
N LEU A 234 9.78 17.70 2.39
CA LEU A 234 8.76 16.70 2.69
C LEU A 234 9.12 16.07 4.04
N ASN A 235 8.30 16.31 5.06
CA ASN A 235 8.53 15.81 6.41
C ASN A 235 7.29 15.09 6.91
N PHE A 236 7.50 14.10 7.78
CA PHE A 236 6.41 13.45 8.51
C PHE A 236 6.64 13.63 10.00
N ILE A 237 5.57 13.96 10.74
CA ILE A 237 5.59 13.97 12.20
C ILE A 237 4.70 12.84 12.68
N SER A 238 5.33 11.90 13.38
CA SER A 238 4.63 10.85 14.10
C SER A 238 4.48 11.26 15.56
N LYS A 239 3.26 11.29 16.06
CA LYS A 239 2.95 11.42 17.48
C LYS A 239 2.41 10.10 18.01
N GLY A 240 2.94 9.64 19.13
CA GLY A 240 2.42 8.50 19.89
C GLY A 240 2.58 8.73 21.38
N GLY A 241 2.26 7.73 22.21
CA GLY A 241 2.29 7.86 23.67
C GLY A 241 3.63 8.32 24.29
N LEU A 242 4.76 8.19 23.59
CA LEU A 242 6.08 8.62 24.07
C LEU A 242 6.50 10.03 23.62
N GLY A 243 5.71 10.69 22.78
CA GLY A 243 5.95 12.04 22.26
C GLY A 243 5.99 12.12 20.73
N TYR A 244 6.71 13.13 20.23
CA TYR A 244 6.81 13.45 18.81
C TYR A 244 8.15 13.00 18.20
N LEU A 245 8.06 12.44 17.00
CA LEU A 245 9.19 12.11 16.14
C LEU A 245 9.03 12.80 14.79
N LYS A 246 10.09 13.50 14.35
CA LYS A 246 10.18 14.06 13.00
C LYS A 246 10.98 13.13 12.09
N LEU A 247 10.39 12.76 10.97
CA LEU A 247 10.97 11.96 9.90
C LEU A 247 11.20 12.88 8.70
N ILE A 248 12.47 13.10 8.33
CA ILE A 248 12.86 14.04 7.28
C ILE A 248 13.09 13.28 5.98
N PHE A 249 12.27 13.53 4.96
CA PHE A 249 12.48 12.94 3.63
C PHE A 249 13.59 13.71 2.88
N PRO A 250 14.46 13.03 2.11
CA PRO A 250 15.59 13.70 1.48
C PRO A 250 15.13 14.65 0.37
N SER A 251 15.58 15.91 0.45
CA SER A 251 15.30 16.95 -0.56
C SER A 251 16.15 16.82 -1.83
N ALA A 252 17.13 15.91 -1.85
CA ALA A 252 17.96 15.65 -3.03
C ALA A 252 17.08 15.30 -4.23
N LYS A 253 17.34 15.91 -5.39
CA LYS A 253 16.54 15.73 -6.63
C LYS A 253 16.42 14.28 -7.10
N SER A 254 17.34 13.40 -6.69
CA SER A 254 17.27 11.96 -6.94
C SER A 254 16.15 11.27 -6.16
N CYS A 255 15.81 11.81 -4.98
CA CYS A 255 14.84 11.29 -4.03
C CYS A 255 13.50 12.01 -4.16
N LEU A 256 13.51 13.34 -4.13
CA LEU A 256 12.36 14.22 -4.33
C LEU A 256 12.48 14.89 -5.71
N GLN A 257 11.85 14.27 -6.71
CA GLN A 257 12.02 14.63 -8.13
C GLN A 257 11.14 15.82 -8.54
N LYS A 258 9.99 15.97 -7.89
CA LYS A 258 9.04 17.08 -8.11
C LYS A 258 8.41 17.44 -6.77
N LEU A 259 8.24 18.73 -6.50
CA LEU A 259 7.39 19.28 -5.45
C LEU A 259 6.85 20.63 -5.95
N GLU A 260 5.55 20.69 -6.18
CA GLU A 260 4.82 21.90 -6.57
C GLU A 260 3.65 22.10 -5.61
N ILE A 261 3.47 23.33 -5.14
CA ILE A 261 2.32 23.75 -4.34
C ILE A 261 1.55 24.77 -5.18
N TYR A 262 0.23 24.65 -5.23
CA TYR A 262 -0.61 25.48 -6.07
C TYR A 262 -1.45 26.45 -5.22
N SER A 263 -1.72 27.63 -5.76
CA SER A 263 -2.74 28.55 -5.24
C SER A 263 -4.14 28.12 -5.69
N ASP A 264 -5.18 28.77 -5.16
CA ASP A 264 -6.58 28.57 -5.58
C ASP A 264 -6.80 28.75 -7.10
N SER A 265 -5.91 29.49 -7.76
CA SER A 265 -5.90 29.70 -9.22
C SER A 265 -5.13 28.63 -10.00
N MET A 266 -4.71 27.52 -9.36
CA MET A 266 -3.89 26.45 -9.95
C MET A 266 -2.54 26.92 -10.51
N LEU A 267 -2.02 28.03 -10.01
CA LEU A 267 -0.68 28.51 -10.35
C LEU A 267 0.32 28.05 -9.28
N PRO A 268 1.53 27.62 -9.68
CA PRO A 268 2.59 27.31 -8.72
C PRO A 268 2.84 28.52 -7.80
N THR A 269 2.87 28.28 -6.50
CA THR A 269 3.07 29.30 -5.47
C THR A 269 4.06 28.83 -4.41
N THR A 270 4.63 29.77 -3.67
CA THR A 270 5.54 29.51 -2.55
C THR A 270 4.73 29.49 -1.26
N SER A 271 4.56 28.31 -0.65
CA SER A 271 3.73 28.09 0.53
C SER A 271 4.14 26.82 1.27
N SER A 272 3.35 26.44 2.28
CA SER A 272 3.46 25.17 2.97
C SER A 272 2.07 24.57 3.20
N VAL A 273 1.99 23.24 3.19
CA VAL A 273 0.75 22.48 3.39
C VAL A 273 1.00 21.41 4.44
N VAL A 274 0.07 21.30 5.39
CA VAL A 274 0.03 20.22 6.37
C VAL A 274 -1.15 19.31 6.04
N SER A 275 -0.95 18.01 6.18
CA SER A 275 -1.99 17.00 6.09
C SER A 275 -2.02 16.09 7.31
N VAL A 276 -3.21 15.84 7.87
CA VAL A 276 -3.45 14.94 9.01
C VAL A 276 -3.95 13.58 8.51
N LEU A 277 -3.11 12.57 8.60
CA LEU A 277 -3.34 11.29 7.95
C LEU A 277 -3.84 10.24 8.95
N ASN A 278 -4.79 9.41 8.52
CA ASN A 278 -5.12 8.18 9.23
C ASN A 278 -3.98 7.18 9.03
N ILE A 279 -3.26 6.89 10.12
CA ILE A 279 -2.09 6.01 10.07
C ILE A 279 -2.39 4.61 9.52
N LEU A 280 -3.52 4.02 9.91
CA LEU A 280 -3.90 2.68 9.46
C LEU A 280 -4.16 2.65 7.96
N MET A 281 -4.82 3.68 7.42
CA MET A 281 -5.06 3.80 5.98
C MET A 281 -3.77 4.10 5.23
N PHE A 282 -2.95 5.01 5.76
CA PHE A 282 -1.68 5.41 5.14
C PHE A 282 -0.69 4.25 5.02
N CYS A 283 -0.58 3.41 6.06
CA CYS A 283 0.31 2.25 6.04
C CYS A 283 -0.14 1.12 5.09
N ARG A 284 -1.38 1.12 4.58
CA ARG A 284 -1.81 0.10 3.59
C ARG A 284 -1.07 0.22 2.25
N MET A 285 -0.51 1.38 1.95
CA MET A 285 0.34 1.60 0.77
C MET A 285 1.73 0.93 0.87
N PHE A 286 2.10 0.39 2.04
CA PHE A 286 3.43 -0.18 2.30
C PHE A 286 3.89 -1.20 1.26
N ARG A 287 2.97 -2.07 0.82
CA ARG A 287 3.26 -3.12 -0.17
C ARG A 287 3.48 -2.56 -1.56
N ALA A 288 2.67 -1.59 -1.98
CA ALA A 288 2.85 -0.90 -3.25
C ALA A 288 4.16 -0.11 -3.28
N ALA A 289 4.48 0.60 -2.19
CA ALA A 289 5.73 1.33 -2.05
C ALA A 289 6.94 0.42 -2.26
N LYS A 290 6.94 -0.79 -1.67
CA LYS A 290 8.04 -1.77 -1.80
C LYS A 290 8.30 -2.22 -3.25
N GLN A 291 7.25 -2.39 -4.05
CA GLN A 291 7.36 -2.96 -5.41
C GLN A 291 7.47 -1.91 -6.51
N SER A 292 7.24 -0.66 -6.17
CA SER A 292 7.24 0.44 -7.12
C SER A 292 8.61 1.10 -7.23
N ILE A 293 8.86 1.74 -8.37
CA ILE A 293 10.09 2.51 -8.58
C ILE A 293 9.91 4.00 -8.22
N LYS A 294 8.69 4.50 -8.35
CA LYS A 294 8.33 5.89 -8.10
C LYS A 294 6.92 5.97 -7.54
N CYS A 295 6.72 6.96 -6.69
CA CYS A 295 5.42 7.33 -6.17
C CYS A 295 5.15 8.79 -6.52
N LYS A 296 4.04 9.05 -7.20
CA LYS A 296 3.47 10.39 -7.35
C LYS A 296 2.40 10.55 -6.28
N MET A 297 2.50 11.57 -5.44
CA MET A 297 1.45 11.91 -4.48
C MET A 297 0.93 13.30 -4.76
N PHE A 298 -0.36 13.51 -4.59
CA PHE A 298 -0.97 14.82 -4.70
C PHE A 298 -2.19 14.90 -3.80
N LYS A 299 -2.50 16.11 -3.36
CA LYS A 299 -3.66 16.39 -2.52
C LYS A 299 -4.52 17.44 -3.17
N ASP A 300 -5.84 17.29 -3.11
CA ASP A 300 -6.78 18.33 -3.52
C ASP A 300 -7.28 19.19 -2.36
N ILE A 301 -7.99 20.28 -2.68
CA ILE A 301 -8.55 21.20 -1.67
C ILE A 301 -9.63 20.55 -0.80
N GLU A 302 -10.22 19.44 -1.26
CA GLU A 302 -11.31 18.74 -0.57
C GLU A 302 -10.76 17.74 0.48
N GLY A 303 -9.44 17.64 0.60
CA GLY A 303 -8.76 16.78 1.55
C GLY A 303 -8.55 15.36 1.05
N MET A 304 -8.66 15.12 -0.27
CA MET A 304 -8.30 13.85 -0.88
C MET A 304 -6.79 13.78 -1.08
N LEU A 305 -6.13 12.81 -0.46
CA LEU A 305 -4.76 12.46 -0.78
C LEU A 305 -4.75 11.28 -1.75
N SER A 306 -4.15 11.47 -2.92
CA SER A 306 -3.92 10.41 -3.89
C SER A 306 -2.45 10.04 -3.96
N ALA A 307 -2.15 8.74 -4.03
CA ALA A 307 -0.81 8.20 -4.18
C ALA A 307 -0.78 7.15 -5.30
N GLN A 308 0.02 7.41 -6.32
CA GLN A 308 0.15 6.61 -7.53
C GLN A 308 1.53 5.95 -7.58
N PHE A 309 1.55 4.63 -7.62
CA PHE A 309 2.76 3.81 -7.58
C PHE A 309 2.98 3.12 -8.92
N LEU A 310 4.14 3.37 -9.53
CA LEU A 310 4.53 2.73 -10.78
C LEU A 310 5.36 1.47 -10.49
N CYS A 311 4.77 0.30 -10.72
CA CYS A 311 5.37 -1.01 -10.49
C CYS A 311 5.88 -1.59 -11.82
N LYS A 312 7.20 -1.54 -12.06
CA LYS A 312 7.81 -2.08 -13.29
C LYS A 312 8.39 -3.47 -13.06
N ASN A 313 8.22 -4.34 -14.05
CA ASN A 313 8.94 -5.60 -14.12
C ASN A 313 10.07 -5.49 -15.14
N VAL A 314 11.32 -5.38 -14.67
CA VAL A 314 12.51 -5.23 -15.52
C VAL A 314 12.73 -6.41 -16.47
N ASN A 315 12.15 -7.57 -16.18
CA ASN A 315 12.30 -8.78 -16.99
C ASN A 315 11.26 -8.89 -18.12
N CYS A 316 10.27 -7.98 -18.17
CA CYS A 316 9.22 -7.97 -19.18
C CYS A 316 9.46 -6.82 -20.18
N VAL A 317 10.04 -7.12 -21.34
CA VAL A 317 10.35 -6.12 -22.36
C VAL A 317 9.05 -5.64 -23.02
N GLY A 318 8.85 -4.33 -23.08
CA GLY A 318 7.66 -3.73 -23.71
C GLY A 318 6.50 -3.48 -22.74
N TYR A 319 6.55 -4.07 -21.55
CA TYR A 319 5.56 -3.83 -20.50
C TYR A 319 5.80 -2.46 -19.81
N PRO A 320 4.83 -1.52 -19.85
CA PRO A 320 5.01 -0.18 -19.28
C PRO A 320 5.10 -0.18 -17.74
N GLY A 321 4.58 -1.23 -17.10
CA GLY A 321 4.41 -1.33 -15.66
C GLY A 321 2.93 -1.37 -15.26
N ALA A 322 2.66 -1.79 -14.02
CA ALA A 322 1.35 -1.64 -13.41
C ALA A 322 1.29 -0.30 -12.68
N MET A 323 0.14 0.37 -12.73
CA MET A 323 -0.13 1.55 -11.92
C MET A 323 -1.05 1.15 -10.77
N ILE A 324 -0.65 1.47 -9.53
CA ILE A 324 -1.48 1.28 -8.35
C ILE A 324 -1.79 2.65 -7.75
N THR A 325 -3.06 3.04 -7.79
CA THR A 325 -3.54 4.32 -7.29
C THR A 325 -4.32 4.10 -6.00
N PHE A 326 -3.90 4.77 -4.93
CA PHE A 326 -4.66 4.85 -3.69
C PHE A 326 -5.25 6.25 -3.58
N ASN A 327 -6.53 6.35 -3.22
CA ASN A 327 -7.11 7.62 -2.77
C ASN A 327 -7.57 7.45 -1.34
N MET A 328 -7.30 8.44 -0.50
CA MET A 328 -7.68 8.42 0.90
C MET A 328 -8.16 9.79 1.38
N LEU A 329 -9.20 9.77 2.21
CA LEU A 329 -9.66 10.97 2.91
C LEU A 329 -8.69 11.32 4.04
N GLU A 330 -8.35 12.60 4.11
CA GLU A 330 -7.71 13.18 5.27
C GLU A 330 -8.62 13.06 6.51
N LYS A 331 -8.01 12.99 7.70
CA LYS A 331 -8.77 13.00 8.94
C LYS A 331 -9.36 14.40 9.13
N ALA A 332 -10.70 14.50 9.14
CA ALA A 332 -11.45 15.75 9.28
C ALA A 332 -11.23 16.51 10.62
N THR A 333 -10.42 15.98 11.54
CA THR A 333 -10.13 16.57 12.84
C THR A 333 -8.70 17.07 12.88
N MET A 334 -8.54 18.36 12.58
CA MET A 334 -7.64 19.17 13.40
C MET A 334 -8.31 19.22 14.78
N PRO A 335 -7.66 18.80 15.88
CA PRO A 335 -8.19 19.07 17.20
C PRO A 335 -8.51 20.57 17.26
N ALA A 336 -9.64 20.96 17.84
CA ALA A 336 -10.07 22.36 17.94
C ALA A 336 -9.05 23.28 18.64
N GLU A 337 -7.98 22.70 19.19
CA GLU A 337 -6.91 23.36 19.92
C GLU A 337 -5.59 23.45 19.13
N THR A 338 -5.38 22.67 18.06
CA THR A 338 -4.09 22.67 17.35
C THR A 338 -4.07 23.74 16.26
N THR A 339 -3.61 24.93 16.63
CA THR A 339 -3.44 26.03 15.67
C THR A 339 -2.36 25.70 14.64
N ALA A 340 -2.44 26.29 13.45
CA ALA A 340 -1.37 26.19 12.44
C ALA A 340 0.00 26.62 13.01
N GLU A 341 0.00 27.53 13.99
CA GLU A 341 1.20 27.93 14.74
C GLU A 341 1.76 26.82 15.63
N GLU A 342 0.92 26.03 16.31
CA GLU A 342 1.36 24.87 17.09
C GLU A 342 1.96 23.79 16.19
N ILE A 343 1.35 23.56 15.03
CA ILE A 343 1.90 22.64 14.04
C ILE A 343 3.23 23.18 13.50
N ALA A 344 3.34 24.47 13.19
CA ALA A 344 4.60 25.09 12.80
C ALA A 344 5.68 24.91 13.89
N ARG A 345 5.33 25.07 15.18
CA ARG A 345 6.23 24.79 16.31
C ARG A 345 6.64 23.32 16.43
N LEU A 346 5.81 22.36 15.97
CA LEU A 346 6.23 20.95 15.89
C LEU A 346 7.34 20.75 14.85
N PHE A 347 7.41 21.60 13.83
CA PHE A 347 8.46 21.57 12.81
C PHE A 347 9.73 22.32 13.23
N ASP A 348 9.66 23.22 14.22
CA ASP A 348 10.82 23.82 14.86
C ASP A 348 11.60 22.76 15.66
N SER A 349 12.93 22.73 15.47
CA SER A 349 13.84 21.70 16.01
C SER A 349 13.76 21.50 17.53
N GLY A 350 13.19 22.45 18.27
CA GLY A 350 13.05 22.39 19.73
C GLY A 350 11.87 21.56 20.24
N GLY A 351 10.86 21.26 19.41
CA GLY A 351 9.65 20.53 19.82
C GLY A 351 9.73 19.01 19.64
N CYS A 352 10.65 18.52 18.82
CA CYS A 352 10.80 17.10 18.52
C CYS A 352 11.88 16.46 19.40
N ARG A 353 11.50 15.39 20.11
CA ARG A 353 12.44 14.65 20.97
C ARG A 353 13.44 13.83 20.16
N TYR A 354 13.05 13.44 18.95
CA TYR A 354 13.85 12.63 18.04
C TYR A 354 13.68 13.13 16.60
N ILE A 355 14.77 13.07 15.84
CA ILE A 355 14.81 13.38 14.41
C ILE A 355 15.46 12.20 13.71
N ARG A 356 14.78 11.65 12.71
CA ARG A 356 15.34 10.64 11.79
C ARG A 356 15.46 11.24 10.40
N ASP A 357 16.69 11.29 9.91
CA ASP A 357 17.04 11.85 8.61
C ASP A 357 17.36 10.71 7.63
N TYR A 358 16.63 10.67 6.50
CA TYR A 358 16.82 9.68 5.45
C TYR A 358 17.79 10.13 4.35
N THR A 359 18.40 11.32 4.48
CA THR A 359 19.39 11.83 3.49
C THR A 359 20.60 10.90 3.38
N VAL A 360 20.89 10.13 4.42
CA VAL A 360 21.88 9.06 4.40
C VAL A 360 21.16 7.72 4.20
N PRO A 361 21.36 7.00 3.08
CA PRO A 361 20.72 5.72 2.86
C PRO A 361 21.13 4.73 3.96
N PRO A 362 20.20 3.89 4.46
CA PRO A 362 20.55 2.88 5.45
C PRO A 362 21.61 1.95 4.85
N LYS A 363 22.78 1.87 5.50
CA LYS A 363 23.76 0.82 5.17
C LYS A 363 23.04 -0.51 5.34
N GLN A 364 23.01 -1.34 4.29
CA GLN A 364 22.48 -2.70 4.39
C GLN A 364 23.26 -3.48 5.45
N GLY A 365 22.71 -3.54 6.66
CA GLY A 365 23.32 -4.07 7.87
C GLY A 365 22.51 -3.60 9.07
N LYS A 366 22.42 -4.44 10.12
CA LYS A 366 21.72 -4.11 11.39
C LYS A 366 22.00 -2.66 11.81
N PRO A 367 21.01 -1.90 12.30
CA PRO A 367 21.17 -0.49 12.60
C PRO A 367 22.34 -0.29 13.58
N ALA A 368 23.45 0.23 13.07
CA ALA A 368 24.55 0.70 13.88
C ALA A 368 24.12 2.07 14.42
N LEU A 369 23.68 2.07 15.68
CA LEU A 369 23.51 3.30 16.44
C LEU A 369 24.90 3.94 16.59
N THR A 370 25.15 5.03 15.87
CA THR A 370 26.41 5.76 15.96
C THR A 370 26.48 6.41 17.34
N SER A 371 27.27 5.82 18.24
CA SER A 371 27.55 6.37 19.56
C SER A 371 28.34 7.67 19.41
N LEU A 372 27.85 8.76 19.99
CA LEU A 372 28.69 9.89 20.36
C LEU A 372 29.69 9.41 21.43
N THR A 373 30.96 9.65 21.15
CA THR A 373 32.08 9.48 22.09
C THR A 373 31.87 10.31 23.35
N ASN A 374 31.99 9.70 24.52
CA ASN A 374 32.40 10.43 25.73
C ASN A 374 33.31 9.53 26.59
N PRO A 375 34.45 10.04 27.10
CA PRO A 375 35.38 9.26 27.87
C PRO A 375 34.90 9.23 29.32
N ASP A 376 34.53 8.04 29.80
CA ASP A 376 35.03 7.46 31.06
C ASP A 376 34.13 6.30 31.48
N SER A 377 34.79 5.16 31.67
CA SER A 377 34.23 3.87 32.00
C SER A 377 33.70 3.82 33.43
N SER A 378 32.50 3.29 33.63
CA SER A 378 32.23 2.01 34.34
C SER A 378 30.83 2.00 34.97
N ASN A 379 29.87 1.43 34.23
CA ASN A 379 28.85 0.49 34.70
C ASN A 379 27.81 0.32 33.60
N ILE A 380 27.80 -0.85 32.97
CA ILE A 380 26.77 -1.25 32.02
C ILE A 380 25.50 -1.53 32.81
N SER A 381 24.42 -0.82 32.48
CA SER A 381 23.06 -1.26 32.83
C SER A 381 22.12 -1.05 31.65
N TYR A 382 21.27 -2.05 31.42
CA TYR A 382 20.14 -2.02 30.50
C TYR A 382 19.28 -0.78 30.70
N ALA A 383 18.57 -0.37 29.65
CA ALA A 383 17.69 0.79 29.55
C ALA A 383 17.06 1.18 30.90
N PHE A 384 17.65 2.16 31.57
CA PHE A 384 17.06 2.78 32.75
C PHE A 384 16.08 3.85 32.27
N PHE A 385 14.80 3.55 32.42
CA PHE A 385 13.76 4.56 32.51
C PHE A 385 14.05 5.41 33.74
N LYS A 386 14.31 6.70 33.54
CA LYS A 386 14.33 7.65 34.64
C LYS A 386 12.86 7.87 35.03
N ALA A 387 12.46 7.36 36.19
CA ALA A 387 11.17 7.71 36.78
C ALA A 387 11.09 9.25 36.92
N PRO A 388 9.91 9.86 36.73
CA PRO A 388 9.77 11.29 36.94
C PRO A 388 10.17 11.63 38.37
N THR A 389 11.13 12.53 38.52
CA THR A 389 11.44 13.17 39.80
C THR A 389 10.22 13.97 40.23
N GLU A 390 9.63 13.61 41.36
CA GLU A 390 8.66 14.44 42.06
C GLU A 390 9.31 15.79 42.37
N ASP A 391 8.79 16.86 41.76
CA ASP A 391 9.11 18.21 42.18
C ASP A 391 8.52 18.44 43.58
N LYS A 392 9.42 18.52 44.55
CA LYS A 392 9.09 18.97 45.90
C LYS A 392 8.68 20.42 45.84
N ALA A 393 7.44 20.65 46.27
CA ALA A 393 6.84 21.93 46.54
C ALA A 393 7.75 22.83 47.40
N ALA A 394 7.79 24.11 47.03
CA ALA A 394 8.26 25.18 47.87
C ALA A 394 7.35 25.32 49.10
N ASN A 395 7.97 25.36 50.26
CA ASN A 395 7.35 25.57 51.56
C ASN A 395 7.35 27.07 51.83
N GLU A 396 6.19 27.70 52.00
CA GLU A 396 6.04 28.94 52.77
C GLU A 396 4.84 28.80 53.73
N ASP A 397 5.12 29.19 54.96
CA ASP A 397 4.31 29.06 56.17
C ASP A 397 2.94 29.74 56.10
N ARG A 398 1.92 29.13 56.73
CA ARG A 398 1.04 29.80 57.71
C ARG A 398 0.13 28.81 58.45
N ASP A 399 0.06 29.04 59.74
CA ASP A 399 -0.65 28.30 60.80
C ASP A 399 -2.17 28.17 60.61
N GLY A 400 -2.75 27.13 61.22
CA GLY A 400 -4.12 27.21 61.77
C GLY A 400 -5.02 25.98 61.67
N GLU A 401 -5.07 25.20 62.77
CA GLU A 401 -6.27 24.56 63.36
C GLU A 401 -7.02 23.39 62.66
N SER A 402 -6.79 22.20 63.25
CA SER A 402 -7.76 21.21 63.78
C SER A 402 -8.92 20.66 62.92
N GLY A 403 -9.03 19.32 62.85
CA GLY A 403 -10.34 18.66 62.68
C GLY A 403 -10.36 17.25 62.04
N HIS A 404 -10.13 16.22 62.86
CA HIS A 404 -10.78 14.89 62.89
C HIS A 404 -11.22 14.09 61.62
N VAL A 405 -10.72 12.84 61.60
CA VAL A 405 -11.39 11.53 61.39
C VAL A 405 -11.51 10.93 59.96
N ALA A 406 -10.79 9.81 59.83
CA ALA A 406 -10.98 8.58 59.03
C ALA A 406 -12.21 8.43 58.11
N ASN A 407 -12.03 7.87 56.92
CA ASN A 407 -12.29 6.43 56.70
C ASN A 407 -11.78 5.91 55.34
N THR A 408 -11.43 4.63 55.36
CA THR A 408 -10.97 3.75 54.27
C THR A 408 -12.05 3.43 53.24
N GLY A 409 -11.66 3.27 51.97
CA GLY A 409 -12.52 2.72 50.92
C GLY A 409 -11.73 2.16 49.75
N GLN A 410 -11.29 0.90 49.85
CA GLN A 410 -10.85 0.09 48.73
C GLN A 410 -12.02 -0.14 47.76
N ILE A 411 -11.80 0.04 46.45
CA ILE A 411 -12.69 -0.52 45.43
C ILE A 411 -11.84 -1.31 44.42
N GLN A 412 -12.13 -2.60 44.37
CA GLN A 412 -11.62 -3.60 43.43
C GLN A 412 -12.18 -3.40 42.02
N LEU A 413 -11.32 -3.63 41.02
CA LEU A 413 -11.67 -3.92 39.63
C LEU A 413 -12.42 -5.26 39.51
N PRO A 414 -13.37 -5.39 38.57
CA PRO A 414 -13.74 -6.67 38.00
C PRO A 414 -13.05 -6.88 36.64
N GLN A 415 -12.35 -8.01 36.54
CA GLN A 415 -12.07 -8.70 35.28
C GLN A 415 -13.38 -9.07 34.61
N LEU A 416 -13.49 -8.89 33.29
CA LEU A 416 -14.37 -9.72 32.47
C LEU A 416 -13.70 -9.99 31.11
N PHE A 417 -13.43 -11.28 30.90
CA PHE A 417 -13.29 -11.92 29.60
C PHE A 417 -14.64 -11.86 28.86
N PHE A 418 -14.62 -11.45 27.59
CA PHE A 418 -14.94 -12.30 26.43
C PHE A 418 -14.41 -11.63 25.16
#